data_AF-A0A266Q3F3-F1
#
_entry.id   AF-A0A266Q3F3-F1
#
_cell.length_a   1.000
_cell.length_b   1.000
_cell.length_c   1.000
_cell.angle_alpha   90.00
_cell.angle_beta   90.00
_cell.angle_gamma   90.00
#
_symmetry.space_group_name_H-M   'P 1'
#
loop_
_entity.id
_entity.type
_entity.pdbx_description
1 polymer ?
#
loop_
_entity_poly.entity_id
_entity_poly.type
_entity_poly.pdbx_seq_one_letter_code
_entity_poly.pdbx_strand_id
1 'polypeptide(L)'
;MKLNLTKAEEIQFMFPSQPDWSLIEESVLITLIEDYVSEQSCATSALTELSHRKSPNFCKLCIFLIEEEHSDEYLKPHAFDLLLSKKFLEGMCVAEHITKECNEEMLSVLVAALNYELQGEFREFILSHKVTKQVEERLQALKPGTIEFSENFLRNLKNV
;
A
#
# COMPACT_ATOMS: atom_id res chain seq x y z
N MET A 1 -16.33 -5.86 36.37
CA MET A 1 -15.11 -5.09 36.08
C MET A 1 -15.39 -4.28 34.83
N LYS A 2 -15.44 -2.94 34.90
CA LYS A 2 -15.53 -2.12 33.67
C LYS A 2 -14.11 -2.01 33.13
N LEU A 3 -13.84 -2.59 31.98
CA LEU A 3 -12.61 -2.31 31.24
C LEU A 3 -12.71 -0.84 30.78
N ASN A 4 -11.72 -0.03 31.11
CA ASN A 4 -11.66 1.36 30.66
C ASN A 4 -10.89 1.39 29.35
N LEU A 5 -11.58 1.05 28.26
CA LEU A 5 -11.00 0.98 26.92
C LEU A 5 -10.99 2.37 26.29
N THR A 6 -9.94 2.67 25.54
CA THR A 6 -9.90 3.75 24.57
C THR A 6 -10.85 3.46 23.41
N LYS A 7 -11.16 4.48 22.61
CA LYS A 7 -12.07 4.29 21.47
C LYS A 7 -11.50 3.33 20.41
N ALA A 8 -10.19 3.34 20.21
CA ALA A 8 -9.51 2.42 19.29
C ALA A 8 -9.62 0.97 19.78
N GLU A 9 -9.36 0.73 21.06
CA GLU A 9 -9.49 -0.60 21.67
C GLU A 9 -10.95 -1.10 21.63
N GLU A 10 -11.94 -0.23 21.85
CA GLU A 10 -13.35 -0.58 21.67
C GLU A 10 -13.65 -1.05 20.25
N ILE A 11 -13.12 -0.35 19.23
CA ILE A 11 -13.33 -0.71 17.83
C ILE A 11 -12.70 -2.06 17.51
N GLN A 12 -11.44 -2.27 17.92
CA GLN A 12 -10.74 -3.54 17.72
C GLN A 12 -11.44 -4.69 18.44
N PHE A 13 -11.89 -4.49 19.68
CA PHE A 13 -12.59 -5.51 20.46
C PHE A 13 -13.94 -5.92 19.85
N MET A 14 -14.61 -5.00 19.16
CA MET A 14 -15.93 -5.25 18.55
C MET A 14 -15.85 -5.87 17.14
N PHE A 15 -14.66 -6.00 16.55
CA PHE A 15 -14.47 -6.61 15.24
C PHE A 15 -15.02 -8.06 15.23
N PRO A 16 -15.74 -8.52 14.18
CA PRO A 16 -15.90 -7.90 12.85
C PRO A 16 -17.03 -6.87 12.73
N SER A 17 -17.65 -6.43 13.83
CA SER A 17 -18.65 -5.36 13.77
C SER A 17 -17.97 -4.04 13.42
N GLN A 18 -18.24 -3.52 12.22
CA GLN A 18 -17.59 -2.29 11.75
C GLN A 18 -18.33 -1.04 12.25
N PRO A 19 -17.61 -0.01 12.75
CA PRO A 19 -18.20 1.29 13.00
C PRO A 19 -18.55 1.98 11.67
N ASP A 20 -19.30 3.08 11.74
CA ASP A 20 -19.33 4.04 10.65
C ASP A 20 -18.00 4.79 10.62
N TRP A 21 -17.08 4.32 9.77
CA TRP A 21 -15.73 4.87 9.64
C TRP A 21 -15.75 6.37 9.40
N SER A 22 -16.72 6.90 8.65
CA SER A 22 -16.86 8.33 8.32
C SER A 22 -17.09 9.24 9.53
N LEU A 23 -17.55 8.67 10.65
CA LEU A 23 -17.84 9.39 11.89
C LEU A 23 -16.73 9.25 12.94
N ILE A 24 -15.74 8.38 12.72
CA ILE A 24 -14.62 8.20 13.65
C ILE A 24 -13.65 9.37 13.55
N GLU A 25 -13.22 9.91 14.68
CA GLU A 25 -12.25 11.01 14.75
C GLU A 25 -10.90 10.61 14.13
N GLU A 26 -10.24 11.54 13.43
CA GLU A 26 -8.95 11.27 12.76
C GLU A 26 -7.89 10.75 13.73
N SER A 27 -7.81 11.30 14.95
CA SER A 27 -6.89 10.82 15.99
C SER A 27 -7.09 9.33 16.31
N VAL A 28 -8.34 8.88 16.38
CA VAL A 28 -8.67 7.47 16.63
C VAL A 28 -8.28 6.59 15.45
N LEU A 29 -8.50 7.06 14.22
CA LEU A 29 -8.08 6.35 13.00
C LEU A 29 -6.55 6.18 12.97
N ILE A 30 -5.80 7.22 13.35
CA ILE A 30 -4.34 7.16 13.45
C ILE A 30 -3.92 6.13 14.51
N THR A 31 -4.52 6.15 15.69
CA THR A 31 -4.24 5.16 16.75
C THR A 31 -4.51 3.72 16.28
N LEU A 32 -5.59 3.48 15.53
CA LEU A 32 -5.88 2.15 14.98
C LEU A 32 -4.81 1.65 14.00
N ILE A 33 -4.08 2.56 13.35
CA ILE A 33 -2.98 2.24 12.43
C ILE A 33 -1.66 2.06 13.18
N GLU A 34 -1.39 2.90 14.19
CA GLU A 34 -0.14 2.82 14.96
C GLU A 34 -0.14 1.63 15.94
N ASP A 35 -1.29 1.30 16.54
CA ASP A 35 -1.47 0.18 17.51
C ASP A 35 -2.13 -1.05 16.87
N TYR A 36 -1.95 -1.24 15.57
CA TYR A 36 -2.65 -2.21 14.73
C TYR A 36 -2.43 -3.69 15.09
N VAL A 37 -1.38 -4.01 15.87
CA VAL A 37 -0.95 -5.39 16.17
C VAL A 37 -2.09 -6.26 16.74
N SER A 38 -3.07 -5.64 17.42
CA SER A 38 -4.22 -6.37 17.97
C SER A 38 -5.26 -6.77 16.93
N GLU A 39 -5.43 -5.99 15.85
CA GLU A 39 -6.39 -6.27 14.76
C GLU A 39 -6.02 -5.46 13.50
N GLN A 40 -5.28 -6.09 12.58
CA GLN A 40 -4.74 -5.43 11.38
C GLN A 40 -5.85 -4.99 10.40
N SER A 41 -7.00 -5.68 10.40
CA SER A 41 -8.15 -5.33 9.55
C SER A 41 -8.72 -3.94 9.87
N CYS A 42 -8.65 -3.54 11.15
CA CYS A 42 -9.04 -2.20 11.58
C CYS A 42 -8.07 -1.14 11.04
N ALA A 43 -6.76 -1.43 10.99
CA ALA A 43 -5.77 -0.53 10.40
C ALA A 43 -5.99 -0.35 8.89
N THR A 44 -6.27 -1.43 8.16
CA THR A 44 -6.65 -1.37 6.73
C THR A 44 -7.83 -0.44 6.50
N SER A 45 -8.88 -0.59 7.31
CA SER A 45 -10.10 0.22 7.19
C SER A 45 -9.84 1.68 7.56
N ALA A 46 -9.09 1.93 8.63
CA ALA A 46 -8.71 3.27 9.07
C ALA A 46 -7.83 3.99 8.05
N LEU A 47 -6.85 3.31 7.46
CA LEU A 47 -5.97 3.87 6.43
C LEU A 47 -6.74 4.24 5.17
N THR A 48 -7.68 3.39 4.76
CA THR A 48 -8.57 3.65 3.63
C THR A 48 -9.43 4.89 3.86
N GLU A 49 -9.96 5.04 5.07
CA GLU A 49 -10.76 6.21 5.44
C GLU A 49 -9.91 7.49 5.46
N LEU A 50 -8.69 7.45 6.03
CA LEU A 50 -7.77 8.60 6.00
C LEU A 50 -7.38 9.00 4.58
N SER A 51 -7.23 8.04 3.67
CA SER A 51 -7.04 8.27 2.23
C SER A 51 -8.21 9.04 1.62
N HIS A 52 -9.45 8.62 1.88
CA HIS A 52 -10.65 9.30 1.39
C HIS A 52 -10.78 10.73 1.92
N ARG A 53 -10.43 10.95 3.19
CA ARG A 53 -10.43 12.27 3.84
C ARG A 53 -9.29 13.16 3.41
N LYS A 54 -8.31 12.63 2.65
CA LYS A 54 -7.08 13.33 2.27
C LYS A 54 -6.33 13.83 3.51
N SER A 55 -6.28 13.02 4.57
CA SER A 55 -5.56 13.38 5.80
C SER A 55 -4.11 13.74 5.48
N PRO A 56 -3.55 14.81 6.09
CA PRO A 56 -2.14 15.15 5.91
C PRO A 56 -1.20 14.06 6.44
N ASN A 57 -1.67 13.17 7.31
CA ASN A 57 -0.88 12.07 7.89
C ASN A 57 -0.83 10.83 6.98
N PHE A 58 -1.66 10.79 5.92
CA PHE A 58 -1.84 9.59 5.09
C PHE A 58 -0.51 9.03 4.55
N CYS A 59 0.33 9.85 3.91
CA CYS A 59 1.59 9.36 3.33
C CYS A 59 2.51 8.75 4.40
N LYS A 60 2.63 9.43 5.54
CA LYS A 60 3.49 9.00 6.66
C LYS A 60 3.04 7.64 7.18
N LEU A 61 1.73 7.44 7.32
CA LEU A 61 1.15 6.19 7.83
C LEU A 61 1.28 5.03 6.85
N CYS A 62 1.12 5.28 5.54
CA CYS A 62 1.43 4.28 4.52
C CYS A 62 2.89 3.83 4.62
N ILE A 63 3.84 4.78 4.66
CA ILE A 63 5.27 4.48 4.74
C ILE A 63 5.58 3.68 6.01
N PHE A 64 5.06 4.12 7.16
CA PHE A 64 5.17 3.39 8.42
C PHE A 64 4.77 1.91 8.27
N LEU A 65 3.56 1.64 7.77
CA LEU A 65 3.08 0.26 7.61
C LEU A 65 3.89 -0.57 6.61
N ILE A 66 4.45 0.07 5.57
CA ILE A 66 5.29 -0.61 4.57
C ILE A 66 6.64 -1.02 5.17
N GLU A 67 7.20 -0.20 6.02
CA GLU A 67 8.49 -0.45 6.67
C GLU A 67 8.37 -1.37 7.88
N GLU A 68 7.22 -1.40 8.54
CA GLU A 68 6.99 -2.15 9.77
C GLU A 68 7.07 -3.68 9.57
N GLU A 69 7.77 -4.36 10.48
CA GLU A 69 8.05 -5.80 10.37
C GLU A 69 6.81 -6.65 10.65
N HIS A 70 5.93 -6.17 11.53
CA HIS A 70 4.75 -6.91 11.99
C HIS A 70 3.50 -6.71 11.12
N SER A 71 3.56 -5.84 10.11
CA SER A 71 2.48 -5.72 9.12
C SER A 71 2.37 -7.03 8.36
N ASP A 72 1.18 -7.60 8.34
CA ASP A 72 0.94 -8.85 7.66
C ASP A 72 1.04 -8.72 6.13
N GLU A 73 0.89 -9.87 5.47
CA GLU A 73 0.94 -9.98 4.01
C GLU A 73 -0.20 -9.25 3.28
N TYR A 74 -1.19 -8.70 3.98
CA TYR A 74 -2.31 -7.96 3.39
C TYR A 74 -2.21 -6.45 3.66
N LEU A 75 -1.89 -6.05 4.89
CA LEU A 75 -1.83 -4.65 5.31
C LEU A 75 -0.72 -3.89 4.57
N LYS A 76 0.46 -4.51 4.41
CA LYS A 76 1.60 -3.89 3.75
C LYS A 76 1.35 -3.64 2.25
N PRO A 77 0.90 -4.62 1.45
CA PRO A 77 0.47 -4.37 0.07
C PRO A 77 -0.67 -3.36 -0.05
N HIS A 78 -1.64 -3.39 0.86
CA HIS A 78 -2.74 -2.42 0.86
C HIS A 78 -2.26 -0.99 1.09
N ALA A 79 -1.38 -0.78 2.06
CA ALA A 79 -0.77 0.52 2.33
C ALA A 79 0.02 1.03 1.12
N PHE A 80 0.71 0.13 0.42
CA PHE A 80 1.48 0.47 -0.78
C PHE A 80 0.60 0.79 -1.99
N ASP A 81 -0.47 0.04 -2.21
CA ASP A 81 -1.45 0.30 -3.27
C ASP A 81 -2.14 1.67 -3.07
N LEU A 82 -2.55 1.96 -1.84
CA LEU A 82 -3.10 3.27 -1.50
C LEU A 82 -2.07 4.39 -1.74
N LEU A 83 -0.80 4.18 -1.36
CA LEU A 83 0.24 5.19 -1.58
C LEU A 83 0.47 5.43 -3.08
N LEU A 84 0.62 4.38 -3.88
CA LEU A 84 0.81 4.48 -5.34
C LEU A 84 -0.39 5.12 -6.04
N SER A 85 -1.62 4.79 -5.64
CA SER A 85 -2.84 5.30 -6.28
C SER A 85 -3.19 6.74 -5.91
N LYS A 86 -2.79 7.23 -4.73
CA LYS A 86 -3.11 8.60 -4.27
C LYS A 86 -1.94 9.57 -4.38
N LYS A 87 -0.72 9.04 -4.33
CA LYS A 87 0.56 9.75 -4.13
C LYS A 87 1.66 9.03 -4.90
N PHE A 88 1.44 8.88 -6.21
CA PHE A 88 2.26 8.05 -7.08
C PHE A 88 3.75 8.32 -6.95
N LEU A 89 4.17 9.59 -6.93
CA LEU A 89 5.60 9.94 -6.83
C LEU A 89 6.20 9.52 -5.48
N GLU A 90 5.48 9.73 -4.36
CA GLU A 90 5.89 9.26 -3.04
C GLU A 90 5.94 7.73 -2.97
N GLY A 91 4.95 7.04 -3.57
CA GLY A 91 4.94 5.59 -3.70
C GLY A 91 6.13 5.08 -4.52
N MET A 92 6.48 5.77 -5.59
CA MET A 92 7.65 5.46 -6.41
C MET A 92 8.96 5.64 -5.62
N CYS A 93 9.07 6.67 -4.77
CA CYS A 93 10.23 6.81 -3.87
C CYS A 93 10.37 5.61 -2.93
N VAL A 94 9.28 5.13 -2.33
CA VAL A 94 9.31 3.91 -1.49
C VAL A 94 9.72 2.69 -2.34
N ALA A 95 9.15 2.55 -3.53
CA ALA A 95 9.46 1.46 -4.46
C ALA A 95 10.96 1.37 -4.77
N GLU A 96 11.67 2.50 -4.87
CA GLU A 96 13.13 2.53 -5.10
C GLU A 96 13.93 1.75 -4.06
N HIS A 97 13.43 1.68 -2.82
CA HIS A 97 14.10 1.06 -1.69
C HIS A 97 13.70 -0.40 -1.52
N ILE A 98 12.44 -0.75 -1.82
CA ILE A 98 11.90 -2.07 -1.49
C ILE A 98 11.86 -3.06 -2.66
N THR A 99 11.87 -2.60 -3.92
CA THR A 99 11.56 -3.44 -5.10
C THR A 99 12.42 -4.71 -5.18
N LYS A 100 13.70 -4.63 -4.78
CA LYS A 100 14.63 -5.76 -4.86
C LYS A 100 14.29 -6.90 -3.91
N GLU A 101 13.73 -6.57 -2.74
CA GLU A 101 13.55 -7.51 -1.61
C GLU A 101 12.09 -7.74 -1.26
N CYS A 102 11.17 -6.95 -1.80
CA CYS A 102 9.75 -7.10 -1.54
C CYS A 102 9.22 -8.49 -1.98
N ASN A 103 8.16 -8.92 -1.31
CA ASN A 103 7.45 -10.16 -1.64
C ASN A 103 6.65 -10.03 -2.95
N GLU A 104 6.06 -11.13 -3.39
CA GLU A 104 5.32 -11.19 -4.66
C GLU A 104 4.04 -10.32 -4.65
N GLU A 105 3.37 -10.18 -3.51
CA GLU A 105 2.20 -9.31 -3.36
C GLU A 105 2.54 -7.83 -3.55
N MET A 106 3.59 -7.34 -2.88
CA MET A 106 4.09 -5.97 -3.06
C MET A 106 4.56 -5.70 -4.49
N LEU A 107 5.23 -6.68 -5.10
CA LEU A 107 5.65 -6.59 -6.49
C LEU A 107 4.43 -6.54 -7.44
N SER A 108 3.38 -7.30 -7.15
CA SER A 108 2.14 -7.30 -7.93
C SER A 108 1.44 -5.94 -7.88
N VAL A 109 1.34 -5.34 -6.68
CA VAL A 109 0.83 -3.98 -6.50
C VAL A 109 1.62 -2.97 -7.34
N LEU A 110 2.95 -3.02 -7.28
CA LEU A 110 3.80 -2.12 -8.05
C LEU A 110 3.62 -2.31 -9.56
N VAL A 111 3.58 -3.55 -10.05
CA VAL A 111 3.39 -3.85 -11.47
C VAL A 111 2.02 -3.36 -11.96
N ALA A 112 0.96 -3.53 -11.16
CA ALA A 112 -0.37 -3.03 -11.49
C ALA A 112 -0.37 -1.49 -11.61
N ALA A 113 0.21 -0.79 -10.63
CA ALA A 113 0.32 0.67 -10.65
C ALA A 113 1.12 1.17 -11.86
N LEU A 114 2.27 0.56 -12.15
CA LEU A 114 3.08 0.92 -13.31
C LEU A 114 2.36 0.68 -14.64
N ASN A 115 1.63 -0.44 -14.77
CA ASN A 115 0.84 -0.74 -15.96
C ASN A 115 -0.27 0.30 -16.22
N TYR A 116 -0.91 0.76 -15.15
CA TYR A 116 -1.91 1.81 -15.23
C TYR A 116 -1.26 3.13 -15.67
N GLU A 117 -0.20 3.55 -14.99
CA GLU A 117 0.41 4.86 -15.21
C GLU A 117 1.24 4.96 -16.51
N LEU A 118 1.69 3.83 -17.08
CA LEU A 118 2.27 3.78 -18.43
C LEU A 118 1.28 4.20 -19.54
N GLN A 119 -0.02 4.21 -19.23
CA GLN A 119 -1.08 4.69 -20.12
C GLN A 119 -1.47 6.14 -19.83
N GLY A 120 -0.92 6.74 -18.77
CA GLY A 120 -1.26 8.05 -18.25
C GLY A 120 -0.15 9.09 -18.42
N GLU A 121 -0.21 10.12 -17.58
CA GLU A 121 0.71 11.27 -17.62
C GLU A 121 2.13 10.94 -17.14
N PHE A 122 2.29 9.89 -16.32
CA PHE A 122 3.59 9.49 -15.78
C PHE A 122 4.39 8.57 -16.71
N ARG A 123 3.92 8.29 -17.93
CA ARG A 123 4.60 7.36 -18.87
C ARG A 123 6.10 7.65 -19.02
N GLU A 124 6.47 8.87 -19.41
CA GLU A 124 7.88 9.25 -19.63
C GLU A 124 8.72 9.17 -18.35
N PHE A 125 8.11 9.51 -17.21
CA PHE A 125 8.75 9.36 -15.91
C PHE A 125 9.04 7.88 -15.64
N ILE A 126 8.05 6.99 -15.79
CA ILE A 126 8.22 5.55 -15.55
C ILE A 126 9.30 4.97 -16.46
N LEU A 127 9.27 5.28 -17.76
CA LEU A 127 10.22 4.73 -18.72
C LEU A 127 11.67 5.11 -18.44
N SER A 128 11.89 6.27 -17.80
CA SER A 128 13.21 6.73 -17.38
C SER A 128 13.56 6.39 -15.92
N HIS A 129 12.61 5.91 -15.12
CA HIS A 129 12.79 5.68 -13.69
C HIS A 129 13.56 4.40 -13.40
N LYS A 130 14.45 4.44 -12.39
CA LYS A 130 15.28 3.29 -12.01
C LYS A 130 14.48 2.08 -11.51
N VAL A 131 13.31 2.32 -10.91
CA VAL A 131 12.39 1.26 -10.43
C VAL A 131 11.95 0.37 -11.58
N THR A 132 11.68 0.92 -12.75
CA THR A 132 11.22 0.18 -13.93
C THR A 132 12.21 -0.92 -14.30
N LYS A 133 13.51 -0.59 -14.32
CA LYS A 133 14.57 -1.58 -14.57
C LYS A 133 14.64 -2.64 -13.46
N GLN A 134 14.48 -2.25 -12.20
CA GLN A 134 14.48 -3.20 -11.08
C GLN A 134 13.29 -4.16 -11.15
N VAL A 135 12.11 -3.67 -11.51
CA VAL A 135 10.91 -4.49 -11.72
C VAL A 135 11.11 -5.43 -12.89
N GLU A 136 11.66 -4.95 -14.02
CA GLU A 136 11.98 -5.80 -15.17
C GLU A 136 12.93 -6.95 -14.78
N GLU A 137 14.03 -6.66 -14.10
CA GLU A 137 15.00 -7.66 -13.63
C GLU A 137 14.35 -8.67 -12.68
N ARG A 138 13.54 -8.21 -11.73
CA ARG A 138 12.77 -9.04 -10.80
C ARG A 138 11.82 -9.98 -11.56
N LEU A 139 11.05 -9.46 -12.52
CA LEU A 139 10.09 -10.25 -13.28
C LEU A 139 10.77 -11.31 -14.17
N GLN A 140 11.92 -10.99 -14.74
CA GLN A 140 12.71 -11.94 -15.54
C GLN A 140 13.29 -13.09 -14.70
N ALA A 141 13.54 -12.86 -13.41
CA ALA A 141 14.03 -13.89 -12.49
C ALA A 141 12.91 -14.82 -11.96
N LEU A 142 11.64 -14.39 -12.06
CA LEU A 142 10.48 -15.18 -11.64
C LEU A 142 9.99 -16.11 -12.75
N LYS A 143 9.18 -17.10 -12.37
CA LYS A 143 8.47 -17.93 -13.36
C LYS A 143 7.42 -17.08 -14.09
N PRO A 144 7.24 -17.26 -15.40
CA PRO A 144 6.16 -16.61 -16.12
C PRO A 144 4.81 -16.92 -15.46
N GLY A 145 3.97 -15.89 -15.30
CA GLY A 145 2.66 -15.99 -14.67
C GLY A 145 2.65 -15.91 -13.13
N THR A 146 3.81 -15.78 -12.47
CA THR A 146 3.85 -15.54 -11.00
C THR A 146 3.19 -14.22 -10.63
N ILE A 147 3.49 -13.15 -11.38
CA ILE A 147 2.91 -11.82 -11.16
C ILE A 147 1.90 -11.55 -12.27
N GLU A 148 0.66 -11.26 -11.89
CA GLU A 148 -0.41 -10.94 -12.83
C GLU A 148 -0.03 -9.70 -13.68
N PHE A 149 -0.38 -9.73 -14.97
CA PHE A 149 -0.09 -8.65 -15.92
C PHE A 149 1.40 -8.27 -16.11
N SER A 150 2.33 -9.07 -15.59
CA SER A 150 3.79 -8.89 -15.81
C SER A 150 4.16 -8.88 -17.30
N GLU A 151 3.55 -9.75 -18.10
CA GLU A 151 3.78 -9.78 -19.56
C GLU A 151 3.32 -8.50 -20.25
N ASN A 152 2.19 -7.92 -19.82
CA ASN A 152 1.70 -6.65 -20.35
C ASN A 152 2.69 -5.52 -20.04
N PHE A 153 3.21 -5.48 -18.81
CA PHE A 153 4.22 -4.51 -18.40
C PHE A 153 5.48 -4.62 -19.25
N LEU A 154 6.06 -5.82 -19.34
CA LEU A 154 7.27 -6.07 -20.14
C LEU A 154 7.08 -5.77 -21.62
N ARG A 155 5.89 -6.00 -22.18
CA ARG A 155 5.56 -5.64 -23.57
C ARG A 155 5.49 -4.12 -23.74
N ASN A 156 4.88 -3.41 -22.79
CA ASN A 156 4.75 -1.95 -22.86
C ASN A 156 6.12 -1.25 -22.83
N LEU A 157 7.10 -1.79 -22.10
CA LEU A 157 8.47 -1.26 -22.09
C LEU A 157 9.20 -1.40 -23.43
N LYS A 158 8.89 -2.43 -24.23
CA LYS A 158 9.53 -2.69 -25.53
C LYS A 158 8.96 -1.88 -26.69
N ASN A 159 7.79 -1.27 -26.49
CA ASN A 159 7.10 -0.48 -27.51
C ASN A 159 7.42 1.02 -27.39
N VAL A 160 8.60 1.35 -26.86
CA VAL A 160 9.13 2.71 -26.65
C VAL A 160 10.33 2.93 -27.54
#